data_AF-A0A9D9LJY3-F1
#
_entry.id   AF-A0A9D9LJY3-F1
#
_cell.length_a   1.000
_cell.length_b   1.000
_cell.length_c   1.000
_cell.angle_alpha   90.00
_cell.angle_beta   90.00
_cell.angle_gamma   90.00
#
_symmetry.space_group_name_H-M   'P 1'
#
loop_
_entity.id
_entity.type
_entity.pdbx_description
1 polymer ?
#
loop_
_entity_poly.entity_id
_entity_poly.type
_entity_poly.pdbx_seq_one_letter_code
_entity_poly.pdbx_strand_id
1 'polypeptide(L)'
;MNEEKMIELVAKKEYYSVTDLRYNKKLGIMMSGEQFTEFLDFKDRLVSELPKLMNPLPLRSFNSKHIFYANNLHMLSVYNEYLRIIVADLMTKQSLLFNRNIEDLIISRFFSEIEGSLNIENVPTTRKRIAELHQKANPTDKNDVIIKNMIAAVEYIAKEKPEFNKENLRKLYSILSKDSLDAELCLK
;
A
#
# COMPACT_ATOMS: atom_id res chain seq x y z
N MET A 1 -30.75 7.71 -22.21
CA MET A 1 -29.35 7.23 -22.31
C MET A 1 -29.38 5.71 -22.28
N ASN A 2 -28.65 4.97 -23.12
CA ASN A 2 -28.71 3.50 -23.11
C ASN A 2 -27.95 2.95 -21.88
N GLU A 3 -28.70 2.47 -20.89
CA GLU A 3 -28.19 1.96 -19.61
C GLU A 3 -27.13 0.86 -19.79
N GLU A 4 -27.25 0.02 -20.82
CA GLU A 4 -26.29 -1.06 -21.11
C GLU A 4 -24.90 -0.52 -21.45
N LYS A 5 -24.83 0.54 -22.27
CA LYS A 5 -23.55 1.22 -22.60
C LYS A 5 -22.92 1.88 -21.39
N MET A 6 -23.73 2.36 -20.45
CA MET A 6 -23.25 3.02 -19.24
C MET A 6 -22.68 2.02 -18.24
N ILE A 7 -23.32 0.85 -18.10
CA ILE A 7 -22.80 -0.26 -17.31
C ILE A 7 -21.46 -0.75 -17.89
N GLU A 8 -21.36 -0.87 -19.21
CA GLU A 8 -20.11 -1.25 -19.88
C GLU A 8 -18.96 -0.26 -19.61
N LEU A 9 -19.26 1.05 -19.56
CA LEU A 9 -18.26 2.08 -19.24
C LEU A 9 -17.79 2.01 -17.79
N VAL A 10 -18.71 1.84 -16.83
CA VAL A 10 -18.39 1.79 -15.40
C VAL A 10 -17.61 0.50 -15.05
N ALA A 11 -17.79 -0.57 -15.82
CA ALA A 11 -17.12 -1.84 -15.62
C ALA A 11 -15.70 -1.92 -16.21
N LYS A 12 -15.26 -0.92 -17.01
CA LYS A 12 -13.91 -0.91 -17.60
C LYS A 12 -12.85 -0.48 -16.59
N LYS A 13 -11.63 -1.00 -16.76
CA LYS A 13 -10.46 -0.67 -15.91
C LYS A 13 -9.97 0.78 -16.09
N GLU A 14 -10.27 1.40 -17.22
CA GLU A 14 -9.79 2.75 -17.56
C GLU A 14 -10.62 3.82 -16.85
N TYR A 15 -9.93 4.81 -16.28
CA TYR A 15 -10.57 5.97 -15.68
C TYR A 15 -10.88 7.02 -16.74
N TYR A 16 -12.15 7.39 -16.87
CA TYR A 16 -12.59 8.47 -17.75
C TYR A 16 -12.76 9.77 -16.97
N SER A 17 -12.14 10.85 -17.43
CA SER A 17 -12.35 12.19 -16.87
C SER A 17 -13.73 12.75 -17.23
N VAL A 18 -14.14 13.83 -16.57
CA VAL A 18 -15.39 14.56 -16.90
C VAL A 18 -15.35 15.02 -18.37
N THR A 19 -14.19 15.47 -18.84
CA THR A 19 -14.00 15.90 -20.23
C THR A 19 -14.14 14.73 -21.20
N ASP A 20 -13.63 13.55 -20.83
CA ASP A 20 -13.78 12.34 -21.65
C ASP A 20 -15.23 11.93 -21.79
N LEU A 21 -16.00 11.93 -20.70
CA LEU A 21 -17.41 11.51 -20.72
C LEU A 21 -18.32 12.52 -21.43
N ARG A 22 -17.99 13.81 -21.39
CA ARG A 22 -18.81 14.87 -21.99
C ARG A 22 -18.49 15.12 -23.46
N TYR A 23 -17.25 14.91 -23.90
CA TYR A 23 -16.79 15.39 -25.22
C TYR A 23 -16.01 14.37 -26.07
N ASN A 24 -15.88 13.10 -25.67
CA ASN A 24 -15.06 12.15 -26.40
C ASN A 24 -15.80 11.40 -27.53
N LYS A 25 -15.59 11.88 -28.78
CA LYS A 25 -16.10 11.23 -30.01
C LYS A 25 -15.69 9.76 -30.17
N LYS A 26 -14.54 9.32 -29.65
CA LYS A 26 -14.05 7.94 -29.80
C LYS A 26 -14.83 6.93 -28.96
N LEU A 27 -15.42 7.36 -27.85
CA LEU A 27 -16.27 6.53 -27.00
C LEU A 27 -17.71 6.45 -27.52
N GLY A 28 -18.05 7.19 -28.58
CA GLY A 28 -19.40 7.26 -29.15
C GLY A 28 -20.43 7.87 -28.19
N ILE A 29 -19.97 8.63 -27.19
CA ILE A 29 -20.79 9.18 -26.11
C ILE A 29 -20.46 10.66 -25.95
N MET A 30 -21.49 11.49 -25.99
CA MET A 30 -21.44 12.91 -25.67
C MET A 30 -22.55 13.19 -24.66
N MET A 31 -22.18 13.37 -23.40
CA MET A 31 -23.14 13.71 -22.35
C MET A 31 -23.26 15.23 -22.23
N SER A 32 -24.50 15.73 -22.25
CA SER A 32 -24.80 17.07 -21.76
C SER A 32 -24.46 17.19 -20.26
N GLY A 33 -24.43 18.42 -19.72
CA GLY A 33 -24.21 18.62 -18.28
C GLY A 33 -25.26 17.91 -17.43
N GLU A 34 -26.53 17.94 -17.87
CA GLU A 34 -27.65 17.27 -17.21
C GLU A 34 -27.52 15.75 -17.28
N GLN A 35 -27.21 15.19 -18.45
CA GLN A 35 -26.98 13.75 -18.63
C GLN A 35 -25.78 13.25 -17.82
N PHE A 36 -24.75 14.09 -17.62
CA PHE A 36 -23.62 13.76 -16.77
C PHE A 36 -24.02 13.70 -15.29
N THR A 37 -24.85 14.65 -14.82
CA THR A 37 -25.40 14.60 -13.46
C THR A 37 -26.28 13.36 -13.26
N GLU A 38 -27.19 13.08 -14.19
CA GLU A 38 -28.01 11.87 -14.18
C GLU A 38 -27.15 10.59 -14.15
N PHE A 39 -26.03 10.58 -14.87
CA PHE A 39 -25.08 9.47 -14.83
C PHE A 39 -24.40 9.32 -13.46
N LEU A 40 -23.98 10.41 -12.83
CA LEU A 40 -23.40 10.36 -11.49
C LEU A 40 -24.39 9.79 -10.48
N ASP A 41 -25.64 10.25 -10.52
CA ASP A 41 -26.72 9.76 -9.66
C ASP A 41 -27.03 8.29 -9.94
N PHE A 42 -27.08 7.88 -11.22
CA PHE A 42 -27.25 6.49 -11.62
C PHE A 42 -26.13 5.60 -11.09
N LYS A 43 -24.87 6.03 -11.22
CA LYS A 43 -23.69 5.30 -10.71
C LYS A 43 -23.76 5.15 -9.19
N ASP A 44 -24.17 6.19 -8.47
CA ASP A 44 -24.33 6.15 -7.01
C ASP A 44 -25.50 5.23 -6.58
N ARG A 45 -26.58 5.14 -7.37
CA ARG A 45 -27.64 4.11 -7.18
C ARG A 45 -27.14 2.69 -7.47
N LEU A 46 -26.40 2.49 -8.55
CA LEU A 46 -25.86 1.19 -8.96
C LEU A 46 -24.96 0.57 -7.88
N VAL A 47 -24.24 1.42 -7.14
CA VAL A 47 -23.46 1.07 -5.96
C VAL A 47 -24.33 0.49 -4.83
N SER A 48 -25.53 1.04 -4.61
CA SER A 48 -26.46 0.52 -3.60
C SER A 48 -27.17 -0.77 -4.05
N GLU A 49 -27.24 -1.01 -5.36
CA GLU A 49 -27.97 -2.13 -5.98
C GLU A 49 -27.09 -3.34 -6.36
N LEU A 50 -25.76 -3.27 -6.13
CA LEU A 50 -24.82 -4.39 -6.32
C LEU A 50 -24.21 -4.89 -4.98
N PRO A 51 -25.00 -5.42 -4.02
CA PRO A 51 -24.53 -5.69 -2.66
C PRO A 51 -23.55 -6.87 -2.55
N LYS A 52 -23.22 -7.54 -3.66
CA LYS A 52 -22.39 -8.76 -3.66
C LYS A 52 -20.95 -8.52 -4.12
N LEU A 53 -20.67 -7.42 -4.83
CA LEU A 53 -19.35 -7.16 -5.42
C LEU A 53 -18.64 -5.96 -4.81
N MET A 54 -19.38 -4.96 -4.31
CA MET A 54 -18.79 -3.74 -3.74
C MET A 54 -19.51 -3.37 -2.43
N ASN A 55 -18.75 -3.28 -1.34
CA ASN A 55 -19.25 -2.79 -0.06
C ASN A 55 -18.76 -1.34 0.14
N PRO A 56 -19.65 -0.35 0.35
CA PRO A 56 -19.23 1.01 0.65
C PRO A 56 -18.53 1.05 2.00
N LEU A 57 -17.37 1.70 2.05
CA LEU A 57 -16.70 2.01 3.32
C LEU A 57 -17.33 3.29 3.91
N PRO A 58 -17.42 3.41 5.25
CA PRO A 58 -17.89 4.63 5.92
C PRO A 58 -16.81 5.74 5.88
N LEU A 59 -16.11 5.87 4.75
CA LEU A 59 -15.05 6.82 4.50
C LEU A 59 -15.37 7.58 3.21
N ARG A 60 -15.05 8.88 3.19
CA ARG A 60 -15.11 9.70 1.99
C ARG A 60 -13.69 9.97 1.50
N SER A 61 -13.48 9.91 0.19
CA SER A 61 -12.23 10.36 -0.40
C SER A 61 -12.07 11.87 -0.27
N PHE A 62 -10.87 12.38 -0.55
CA PHE A 62 -10.55 13.82 -0.53
C PHE A 62 -11.48 14.69 -1.41
N ASN A 63 -12.14 14.09 -2.40
CA ASN A 63 -13.13 14.75 -3.27
C ASN A 63 -14.58 14.36 -2.93
N SER A 64 -14.84 13.92 -1.70
CA SER A 64 -16.15 13.54 -1.16
C SER A 64 -16.86 12.37 -1.85
N LYS A 65 -16.15 11.64 -2.73
CA LYS A 65 -16.68 10.43 -3.37
C LYS A 65 -16.67 9.26 -2.39
N HIS A 66 -17.58 8.32 -2.60
CA HIS A 66 -17.61 7.07 -1.85
C HIS A 66 -16.37 6.22 -2.15
N ILE A 67 -15.79 5.64 -1.10
CA ILE A 67 -14.73 4.63 -1.21
C ILE A 67 -15.39 3.26 -1.09
N PHE A 68 -15.00 2.33 -1.97
CA PHE A 68 -15.57 0.99 -2.02
C PHE A 68 -14.52 -0.07 -1.70
N TYR A 69 -14.97 -1.13 -1.04
CA TYR A 69 -14.25 -2.39 -0.96
C TYR A 69 -14.85 -3.35 -1.98
N ALA A 70 -14.06 -3.73 -3.00
CA ALA A 70 -14.48 -4.76 -3.94
C ALA A 70 -14.20 -6.14 -3.34
N ASN A 71 -15.23 -6.99 -3.24
CA ASN A 71 -15.10 -8.38 -2.82
C ASN A 71 -14.45 -9.19 -3.96
N ASN A 72 -13.13 -9.09 -4.07
CA ASN A 72 -12.40 -9.78 -5.13
C ASN A 72 -12.20 -11.26 -4.73
N LEU A 73 -12.98 -12.16 -5.35
CA LEU A 73 -12.86 -13.60 -5.16
C LEU A 73 -11.43 -14.12 -5.37
N HIS A 74 -10.66 -13.48 -6.27
CA HIS A 74 -9.26 -13.81 -6.47
C HIS A 74 -8.40 -13.47 -5.25
N MET A 75 -8.56 -12.26 -4.67
CA MET A 75 -7.85 -11.88 -3.44
C MET A 75 -8.21 -12.81 -2.27
N LEU A 76 -9.48 -13.17 -2.13
CA LEU A 76 -9.92 -14.13 -1.12
C LEU A 76 -9.30 -15.51 -1.36
N SER A 77 -9.22 -15.97 -2.61
CA SER A 77 -8.55 -17.22 -2.98
C SER A 77 -7.07 -17.20 -2.60
N VAL A 78 -6.35 -16.15 -2.99
CA VAL A 78 -4.91 -15.99 -2.70
C VAL A 78 -4.68 -15.91 -1.18
N TYR A 79 -5.52 -15.18 -0.46
CA TYR A 79 -5.45 -15.09 0.99
C TYR A 79 -5.68 -16.45 1.67
N ASN A 80 -6.70 -17.19 1.23
CA ASN A 80 -6.99 -18.52 1.76
C ASN A 80 -5.87 -19.52 1.45
N GLU A 81 -5.26 -19.44 0.28
CA GLU A 81 -4.10 -20.25 -0.08
C GLU A 81 -2.90 -19.95 0.83
N TYR A 82 -2.59 -18.67 1.04
CA TYR A 82 -1.56 -18.23 1.97
C TYR A 82 -1.80 -18.76 3.39
N LEU A 83 -3.03 -18.64 3.90
CA LEU A 83 -3.41 -19.18 5.22
C LEU A 83 -3.24 -20.69 5.30
N ARG A 84 -3.65 -21.44 4.27
CA ARG A 84 -3.49 -22.90 4.22
C ARG A 84 -2.03 -23.31 4.33
N ILE A 85 -1.14 -22.63 3.62
CA ILE A 85 0.31 -22.90 3.66
C ILE A 85 0.84 -22.66 5.08
N ILE A 86 0.51 -21.53 5.69
CA ILE A 86 0.97 -21.20 7.05
C ILE A 86 0.45 -22.19 8.09
N VAL A 87 -0.84 -22.56 8.01
CA VAL A 87 -1.44 -23.50 8.96
C VAL A 87 -0.84 -24.89 8.78
N ALA A 88 -0.67 -25.38 7.55
CA ALA A 88 -0.05 -26.68 7.29
C ALA A 88 1.39 -26.74 7.81
N ASP A 89 2.17 -25.67 7.61
CA ASP A 89 3.53 -25.55 8.13
C ASP A 89 3.54 -25.51 9.67
N LEU A 90 2.66 -24.72 10.29
CA LEU A 90 2.53 -24.65 11.75
C LEU A 90 2.16 -26.02 12.35
N MET A 91 1.22 -26.76 11.74
CA MET A 91 0.83 -28.09 12.21
C MET A 91 1.98 -29.10 12.08
N THR A 92 2.77 -29.00 11.02
CA THR A 92 3.89 -29.92 10.75
C THR A 92 5.10 -29.63 11.64
N LYS A 93 5.43 -28.35 11.83
CA LYS A 93 6.66 -27.89 12.47
C LYS A 93 6.45 -27.40 13.91
N GLN A 94 5.21 -27.36 14.38
CA GLN A 94 4.78 -26.92 15.72
C GLN A 94 5.38 -25.57 16.15
N SER A 95 5.66 -24.70 15.20
CA SER A 95 6.27 -23.39 15.43
C SER A 95 5.92 -22.46 14.28
N LEU A 96 6.01 -21.15 14.52
CA LEU A 96 5.73 -20.14 13.49
C LEU A 96 6.90 -20.04 12.51
N LEU A 97 6.59 -20.05 11.21
CA LEU A 97 7.57 -19.90 10.12
C LEU A 97 8.48 -18.68 10.32
N PHE A 98 7.90 -17.56 10.75
CA PHE A 98 8.63 -16.31 10.99
C PHE A 98 9.68 -16.46 12.11
N ASN A 99 9.36 -17.18 13.18
CA ASN A 99 10.29 -17.36 14.30
C ASN A 99 11.47 -18.27 13.91
N ARG A 100 11.22 -19.28 13.06
CA ARG A 100 12.27 -20.22 12.62
C ARG A 100 13.26 -19.61 11.62
N ASN A 101 12.80 -18.66 10.81
CA ASN A 101 13.58 -18.12 9.70
C ASN A 101 13.81 -16.60 9.83
N ILE A 102 13.74 -16.05 11.04
CA ILE A 102 13.80 -14.60 11.28
C ILE A 102 15.07 -13.99 10.68
N GLU A 103 16.22 -14.66 10.85
CA GLU A 103 17.51 -14.16 10.34
C GLU A 103 17.57 -14.20 8.81
N ASP A 104 17.11 -15.30 8.19
CA ASP A 104 17.05 -15.41 6.73
C ASP A 104 16.05 -14.44 6.11
N LEU A 105 14.92 -14.19 6.79
CA LEU A 105 13.94 -13.19 6.40
C LEU A 105 14.51 -11.77 6.52
N ILE A 106 15.27 -11.50 7.59
CA ILE A 106 15.96 -10.22 7.77
C ILE A 106 16.92 -9.96 6.60
N ILE A 107 17.78 -10.93 6.29
CA ILE A 107 18.81 -10.75 5.28
C ILE A 107 18.21 -10.72 3.88
N SER A 108 17.29 -11.62 3.54
CA SER A 108 16.80 -11.76 2.16
C SER A 108 15.64 -10.81 1.84
N ARG A 109 14.69 -10.63 2.75
CA ARG A 109 13.47 -9.84 2.50
C ARG A 109 13.64 -8.40 2.96
N PHE A 110 14.16 -8.17 4.16
CA PHE A 110 14.26 -6.79 4.64
C PHE A 110 15.32 -5.98 3.89
N PHE A 111 16.44 -6.57 3.46
CA PHE A 111 17.40 -5.81 2.63
C PHE A 111 16.78 -5.43 1.27
N SER A 112 15.95 -6.30 0.70
CA SER A 112 15.19 -6.00 -0.52
C SER A 112 14.19 -4.86 -0.27
N GLU A 113 13.51 -4.88 0.86
CA GLU A 113 12.52 -3.87 1.24
C GLU A 113 13.17 -2.51 1.49
N ILE A 114 14.31 -2.49 2.20
CA ILE A 114 15.09 -1.28 2.47
C ILE A 114 15.62 -0.69 1.15
N GLU A 115 16.22 -1.52 0.30
CA GLU A 115 16.70 -1.09 -1.03
C GLU A 115 15.57 -0.52 -1.88
N GLY A 116 14.43 -1.21 -1.95
CA GLY A 116 13.25 -0.77 -2.72
C GLY A 116 12.66 0.54 -2.19
N SER A 117 12.46 0.64 -0.87
CA SER A 117 11.89 1.82 -0.22
C SER A 117 12.80 3.04 -0.38
N LEU A 118 14.10 2.88 -0.17
CA LEU A 118 15.05 3.99 -0.28
C LEU A 118 15.23 4.47 -1.71
N ASN A 119 15.18 3.56 -2.70
CA ASN A 119 15.19 3.96 -4.11
C ASN A 119 13.97 4.82 -4.50
N ILE A 120 12.80 4.58 -3.91
CA ILE A 120 11.60 5.42 -4.12
C ILE A 120 11.84 6.83 -3.56
N GLU A 121 12.50 6.93 -2.40
CA GLU A 121 12.83 8.19 -1.72
C GLU A 121 14.12 8.86 -2.25
N ASN A 122 14.64 8.42 -3.41
CA ASN A 122 15.88 8.92 -4.03
C ASN A 122 17.13 8.81 -3.14
N VAL A 123 17.19 7.82 -2.25
CA VAL A 123 18.38 7.46 -1.47
C VAL A 123 19.01 6.22 -2.13
N PRO A 124 19.95 6.38 -3.08
CA PRO A 124 20.51 5.27 -3.83
C PRO A 124 21.30 4.34 -2.90
N THR A 125 21.00 3.04 -2.95
CA THR A 125 21.72 2.03 -2.18
C THR A 125 21.74 0.69 -2.91
N THR A 126 22.52 -0.26 -2.39
CA THR A 126 22.56 -1.64 -2.88
C THR A 126 22.45 -2.60 -1.71
N ARG A 127 21.95 -3.82 -1.96
CA ARG A 127 21.95 -4.88 -0.92
C ARG A 127 23.32 -5.11 -0.30
N LYS A 128 24.40 -5.04 -1.09
CA LYS A 128 25.77 -5.20 -0.60
C LYS A 128 26.09 -4.14 0.46
N ARG A 129 25.76 -2.88 0.18
CA ARG A 129 26.00 -1.77 1.11
C ARG A 129 25.16 -1.90 2.39
N ILE A 130 23.89 -2.28 2.26
CA ILE A 130 23.00 -2.54 3.41
C ILE A 130 23.60 -3.65 4.30
N ALA A 131 24.07 -4.75 3.70
CA ALA A 131 24.70 -5.85 4.43
C ALA A 131 25.98 -5.42 5.17
N GLU A 132 26.84 -4.60 4.55
CA GLU A 132 28.03 -4.03 5.18
C GLU A 132 27.68 -3.17 6.40
N LEU A 133 26.68 -2.29 6.26
CA LEU A 133 26.21 -1.42 7.35
C LEU A 133 25.56 -2.21 8.50
N HIS A 134 24.86 -3.30 8.18
CA HIS A 134 24.31 -4.23 9.17
C HIS A 134 25.42 -4.94 9.96
N GLN A 135 26.53 -5.31 9.31
CA GLN A 135 27.69 -5.96 9.94
C GLN A 135 28.61 -5.01 10.73
N LYS A 136 28.11 -3.84 11.14
CA LYS A 136 28.80 -2.79 11.91
C LYS A 136 29.78 -1.90 11.14
N ALA A 137 29.68 -1.79 9.82
CA ALA A 137 30.40 -0.71 9.12
C ALA A 137 29.95 0.67 9.63
N ASN A 138 30.89 1.62 9.71
CA ASN A 138 30.56 2.99 10.08
C ASN A 138 29.90 3.71 8.90
N PRO A 139 28.87 4.54 9.14
CA PRO A 139 28.32 5.40 8.09
C PRO A 139 29.41 6.33 7.57
N THR A 140 29.47 6.50 6.25
CA THR A 140 30.41 7.39 5.57
C THR A 140 29.74 8.67 5.08
N ASP A 141 28.42 8.64 4.87
CA ASP A 141 27.62 9.78 4.44
C ASP A 141 26.22 9.77 5.07
N LYS A 142 25.41 10.78 4.72
CA LYS A 142 24.02 10.93 5.19
C LYS A 142 23.12 9.78 4.72
N ASN A 143 23.36 9.20 3.55
CA ASN A 143 22.58 8.09 3.02
C ASN A 143 22.84 6.81 3.84
N ASP A 144 24.08 6.55 4.25
CA ASP A 144 24.42 5.44 5.13
C ASP A 144 23.74 5.57 6.50
N VAL A 145 23.59 6.79 7.02
CA VAL A 145 22.83 7.05 8.26
C VAL A 145 21.37 6.68 8.06
N ILE A 146 20.75 7.11 6.96
CA ILE A 146 19.37 6.75 6.61
C ILE A 146 19.21 5.23 6.47
N ILE A 147 20.14 4.54 5.80
CA ILE A 147 20.13 3.08 5.67
C ILE A 147 20.22 2.41 7.05
N LYS A 148 21.09 2.88 7.93
CA LYS A 148 21.20 2.35 9.30
C LYS A 148 19.93 2.57 10.12
N ASN A 149 19.27 3.70 9.97
CA ASN A 149 18.00 3.98 10.60
C ASN A 149 16.90 3.03 10.09
N MET A 150 16.85 2.77 8.78
CA MET A 150 15.93 1.79 8.19
C MET A 150 16.17 0.38 8.72
N ILE A 151 17.43 -0.05 8.83
CA ILE A 151 17.79 -1.34 9.44
C ILE A 151 17.28 -1.40 10.88
N ALA A 152 17.55 -0.37 11.70
CA ALA A 152 17.12 -0.32 13.09
C ALA A 152 15.59 -0.30 13.24
N ALA A 153 14.88 0.38 12.35
CA ALA A 153 13.43 0.44 12.32
C ALA A 153 12.81 -0.95 12.03
N VAL A 154 13.37 -1.66 11.05
CA VAL A 154 12.97 -3.03 10.73
C VAL A 154 13.24 -3.97 11.90
N GLU A 155 14.41 -3.86 12.54
CA GLU A 155 14.75 -4.68 13.70
C GLU A 155 13.80 -4.42 14.87
N TYR A 156 13.45 -3.17 15.13
CA TYR A 156 12.45 -2.78 16.12
C TYR A 156 11.10 -3.47 15.84
N ILE A 157 10.60 -3.40 14.60
CA ILE A 157 9.34 -4.04 14.22
C ILE A 157 9.40 -5.57 14.38
N ALA A 158 10.49 -6.18 13.91
CA ALA A 158 10.63 -7.64 13.88
C ALA A 158 10.82 -8.24 15.28
N LYS A 159 11.62 -7.58 16.13
CA LYS A 159 11.99 -8.09 17.47
C LYS A 159 10.98 -7.67 18.54
N GLU A 160 10.59 -6.40 18.59
CA GLU A 160 9.69 -5.90 19.64
C GLU A 160 8.20 -6.13 19.33
N LYS A 161 7.84 -6.31 18.04
CA LYS A 161 6.46 -6.52 17.58
C LYS A 161 5.46 -5.53 18.21
N PRO A 162 5.74 -4.22 18.10
CA PRO A 162 4.96 -3.20 18.78
C PRO A 162 3.52 -3.14 18.27
N GLU A 163 2.57 -2.78 19.14
CA GLU A 163 1.19 -2.51 18.73
C GLU A 163 1.12 -1.29 17.79
N PHE A 164 0.17 -1.32 16.86
CA PHE A 164 -0.06 -0.21 15.94
C PHE A 164 -0.81 0.93 16.64
N ASN A 165 -0.07 1.82 17.31
CA ASN A 165 -0.60 2.95 18.04
C ASN A 165 0.27 4.21 17.86
N LYS A 166 -0.25 5.36 18.31
CA LYS A 166 0.41 6.67 18.14
C LYS A 166 1.80 6.74 18.77
N GLU A 167 2.00 6.13 19.93
CA GLU A 167 3.27 6.14 20.65
C GLU A 167 4.35 5.36 19.89
N ASN A 168 4.01 4.15 19.46
CA ASN A 168 4.92 3.28 18.70
C ASN A 168 5.25 3.84 17.32
N LEU A 169 4.30 4.51 16.67
CA LEU A 169 4.53 5.23 15.41
C LEU A 169 5.49 6.42 15.60
N ARG A 170 5.39 7.14 16.72
CA ARG A 170 6.34 8.20 17.06
C ARG A 170 7.74 7.63 17.32
N LYS A 171 7.85 6.54 18.08
CA LYS A 171 9.12 5.85 18.31
C LYS A 171 9.75 5.40 16.98
N LEU A 172 8.96 4.81 16.09
CA LEU A 172 9.41 4.41 14.75
C LEU A 172 9.93 5.62 13.94
N TYR A 173 9.18 6.73 13.95
CA TYR A 173 9.61 7.96 13.30
C TYR A 173 10.94 8.49 13.87
N SER A 174 11.10 8.49 15.20
CA SER A 174 12.35 8.90 15.84
C SER A 174 13.54 8.03 15.45
N ILE A 175 13.32 6.72 15.26
CA ILE A 175 14.36 5.81 14.76
C ILE A 175 14.73 6.19 13.33
N LEU A 176 13.74 6.37 12.45
CA LEU A 176 13.94 6.67 11.02
C LEU A 176 14.64 8.01 10.77
N SER A 177 14.30 9.02 11.58
CA SER A 177 14.76 10.42 11.43
C SER A 177 16.05 10.74 12.17
N LYS A 178 16.58 9.81 12.96
CA LYS A 178 17.74 10.05 13.83
C LYS A 178 18.95 10.50 13.01
N ASP A 179 19.48 11.67 13.32
CA ASP A 179 20.68 12.24 12.68
C ASP A 179 20.60 12.32 11.14
N SER A 180 19.39 12.29 10.57
CA SER A 180 19.15 12.31 9.11
C SER A 180 18.31 13.48 8.62
N LEU A 181 17.64 14.22 9.52
CA LEU A 181 16.92 15.44 9.18
C LEU A 181 17.87 16.65 9.12
N ASP A 182 17.65 17.51 8.13
CA ASP A 182 18.30 18.82 8.10
C ASP A 182 17.74 19.72 9.21
N ALA A 183 18.55 20.64 9.74
CA ALA A 183 18.24 21.43 10.92
C ALA A 183 16.92 22.23 10.83
N GLU A 184 16.44 22.55 9.62
CA GLU A 184 15.16 23.23 9.38
C GLU A 184 13.93 22.34 9.60
N LEU A 185 14.08 21.01 9.53
CA LEU A 185 12.99 20.03 9.61
C LEU A 185 12.87 19.37 10.99
N CYS A 186 13.79 19.66 11.91
CA CYS A 186 13.67 19.25 13.30
C CYS A 186 12.48 19.98 13.96
N LEU A 187 11.37 19.25 14.15
CA LEU A 187 10.22 19.70 14.93
C LEU A 187 10.71 20.18 16.31
N LYS A 188 10.63 21.49 16.56
CA LYS A 188 10.81 22.08 17.89
C LYS A 188 9.62 21.74 18.80
#